data_AF-A0A165B5V5-F1
#
_entry.id   AF-A0A165B5V5-F1
#
_cell.length_a   1.000
_cell.length_b   1.000
_cell.length_c   1.000
_cell.angle_alpha   90.00
_cell.angle_beta   90.00
_cell.angle_gamma   90.00
#
_symmetry.space_group_name_H-M   'P 1'
#
loop_
_entity.id
_entity.type
_entity.pdbx_description
1 polymer ?
#
loop_
_entity_poly.entity_id
_entity_poly.type
_entity_poly.pdbx_seq_one_letter_code
_entity_poly.pdbx_strand_id
1 'polypeptide(L)'
;DNMGVIDAYKHGHSQNHHTNDSIWCINIITMASNLVFCPVYVNTEDNLADPVSYGALGTWLSHLPQSFELPVELQAYLTYV
;
A
#
# COMPACT_ATOMS: atom_id res chain seq x y z
N ASP A 1 -7.76 0.54 13.78
CA ASP A 1 -8.53 0.21 12.56
C ASP A 1 -7.92 1.01 11.40
N ASN A 2 -8.47 0.89 10.19
CA ASN A 2 -7.99 1.63 9.01
C ASN A 2 -8.88 2.84 8.63
N MET A 3 -9.81 3.28 9.49
CA MET A 3 -10.78 4.32 9.16
C MET A 3 -10.10 5.64 8.77
N GLY A 4 -9.09 6.06 9.54
CA GLY A 4 -8.38 7.31 9.26
C GLY A 4 -7.67 7.32 7.90
N VAL A 5 -7.21 6.17 7.41
CA VAL A 5 -6.60 6.03 6.08
C VAL A 5 -7.66 6.10 5.00
N ILE A 6 -8.82 5.45 5.20
CA ILE A 6 -9.95 5.48 4.27
C ILE A 6 -10.47 6.91 4.11
N ASP A 7 -10.63 7.62 5.21
CA ASP A 7 -11.13 9.00 5.17
C ASP A 7 -10.14 9.93 4.49
N ALA A 8 -8.85 9.80 4.77
CA ALA A 8 -7.79 10.56 4.09
C ALA A 8 -7.78 10.29 2.57
N TYR A 9 -7.89 9.02 2.17
CA TYR A 9 -7.95 8.65 0.75
C TYR A 9 -9.18 9.25 0.05
N LYS A 10 -10.35 9.17 0.67
CA LYS A 10 -11.59 9.78 0.13
C LYS A 10 -11.51 11.30 0.02
N HIS A 11 -10.88 11.97 0.99
CA HIS A 11 -10.67 13.41 0.96
C HIS A 11 -9.51 13.85 0.04
N GLY A 12 -8.68 12.90 -0.41
CA GLY A 12 -7.48 13.15 -1.19
C GLY A 12 -6.33 13.78 -0.40
N HIS A 13 -6.46 13.93 0.92
CA HIS A 13 -5.40 14.47 1.78
C HIS A 13 -5.61 14.13 3.28
N SER A 14 -4.55 14.30 4.05
CA SER A 14 -4.43 14.11 5.50
C SER A 14 -3.51 15.18 6.09
N GLN A 15 -3.54 15.34 7.42
CA GLN A 15 -2.52 16.11 8.14
C GLN A 15 -1.17 15.38 8.22
N ASN A 16 -1.16 14.07 7.97
CA ASN A 16 0.06 13.27 7.93
C ASN A 16 0.68 13.31 6.53
N HIS A 17 1.90 13.84 6.42
CA HIS A 17 2.59 13.97 5.15
C HIS A 17 2.86 12.62 4.48
N HIS A 18 3.19 11.56 5.24
CA HIS A 18 3.43 10.23 4.69
C HIS A 18 2.16 9.63 4.07
N THR A 19 0.99 9.92 4.67
CA THR A 19 -0.30 9.54 4.10
C THR A 19 -0.55 10.29 2.79
N ASN A 20 -0.20 11.57 2.72
CA ASN A 20 -0.32 12.35 1.48
C ASN A 20 0.59 11.83 0.37
N ASP A 21 1.85 11.52 0.69
CA ASP A 21 2.81 10.94 -0.25
C ASP A 21 2.27 9.60 -0.79
N SER A 22 1.69 8.78 0.07
CA SER A 22 1.07 7.50 -0.31
C SER A 22 -0.15 7.71 -1.23
N ILE A 23 -1.04 8.65 -0.90
CA ILE A 23 -2.20 8.99 -1.74
C ILE A 23 -1.75 9.48 -3.11
N TRP A 24 -0.71 10.31 -3.17
CA TRP A 24 -0.15 10.81 -4.42
C TRP A 24 0.43 9.68 -5.27
N CYS A 25 1.23 8.78 -4.68
CA CYS A 25 1.74 7.59 -5.36
C CYS A 25 0.62 6.71 -5.89
N ILE A 26 -0.42 6.46 -5.08
CA ILE A 26 -1.60 5.68 -5.50
C ILE A 26 -2.25 6.34 -6.72
N ASN A 27 -2.46 7.65 -6.70
CA ASN A 27 -3.06 8.39 -7.81
C ASN A 27 -2.24 8.29 -9.10
N ILE A 28 -0.91 8.34 -9.02
CA ILE A 28 -0.05 8.17 -10.21
C ILE A 28 -0.21 6.77 -10.79
N ILE A 29 -0.16 5.74 -9.94
CA ILE A 29 -0.25 4.34 -10.38
C ILE A 29 -1.63 4.06 -11.00
N THR A 30 -2.70 4.52 -10.37
CA THR A 30 -4.07 4.31 -10.88
C THR A 30 -4.29 5.00 -12.21
N MET A 31 -3.82 6.24 -12.36
CA MET A 31 -3.92 6.99 -13.62
C MET A 31 -3.11 6.32 -14.74
N ALA A 32 -1.90 5.84 -14.45
CA ALA A 32 -1.06 5.16 -15.43
C ALA A 32 -1.60 3.77 -15.82
N SER A 33 -2.26 3.09 -14.88
CA SER A 33 -2.66 1.67 -15.04
C SER A 33 -4.15 1.48 -15.30
N ASN A 34 -4.94 2.55 -15.37
CA ASN A 34 -6.41 2.51 -15.43
C ASN A 34 -7.04 1.62 -14.34
N LEU A 35 -6.52 1.73 -13.12
CA LEU A 35 -6.99 0.99 -11.95
C LEU A 35 -7.76 1.91 -11.00
N VAL A 36 -8.64 1.34 -10.17
CA VAL A 36 -9.31 2.05 -9.09
C VAL A 36 -9.13 1.27 -7.81
N PHE A 37 -8.62 1.93 -6.76
CA PHE A 37 -8.57 1.36 -5.42
C PHE A 37 -9.82 1.74 -4.63
N CYS A 38 -10.47 0.72 -4.05
CA CYS A 38 -11.63 0.87 -3.18
C CYS A 38 -11.28 0.29 -1.80
N PRO A 39 -10.73 1.08 -0.87
CA PRO A 39 -10.37 0.58 0.44
C PRO A 39 -11.63 0.25 1.25
N VAL A 40 -11.63 -0.91 1.92
CA VAL A 40 -12.74 -1.40 2.75
C VAL A 40 -12.35 -1.27 4.21
N TYR A 41 -13.29 -0.83 5.05
CA TYR A 41 -13.07 -0.72 6.48
C TYR A 41 -12.87 -2.11 7.11
N VAL A 42 -11.86 -2.21 7.98
CA VAL A 42 -11.57 -3.39 8.79
C VAL A 42 -11.42 -2.95 10.24
N ASN A 43 -12.17 -3.59 11.14
CA ASN A 43 -12.06 -3.36 12.59
C ASN A 43 -10.65 -3.75 13.06
N THR A 44 -10.07 -3.03 14.02
CA THR A 44 -8.75 -3.31 14.61
C THR A 44 -8.56 -4.77 15.01
N GLU A 45 -9.57 -5.39 15.61
CA GLU A 45 -9.49 -6.79 16.07
C GLU A 45 -9.43 -7.79 14.90
N ASP A 46 -10.04 -7.42 13.78
CA ASP A 46 -10.02 -8.19 12.52
C ASP A 46 -8.90 -7.74 11.56
N ASN A 47 -8.21 -6.64 11.89
CA ASN A 47 -7.13 -6.05 11.11
C ASN A 47 -5.84 -6.83 11.37
N LEU A 48 -5.88 -8.12 11.04
CA LEU A 48 -4.70 -8.95 10.88
C LEU A 48 -3.85 -8.28 9.81
N ALA A 49 -2.57 -8.03 10.08
CA ALA A 49 -1.67 -7.57 9.04
C ALA A 49 -1.79 -8.53 7.84
N ASP A 50 -1.89 -7.96 6.63
CA ASP A 50 -2.10 -8.72 5.39
C ASP A 50 -1.12 -9.90 5.36
N PRO A 51 -1.52 -11.14 4.99
CA PRO A 51 -0.62 -12.27 4.89
C PRO A 51 0.73 -11.95 4.21
N VAL A 52 0.72 -11.03 3.23
CA VAL A 52 1.92 -10.47 2.59
C VAL A 52 2.89 -9.84 3.60
N SER A 53 2.40 -9.12 4.60
CA SER A 53 3.18 -8.52 5.70
C SER A 53 3.84 -9.56 6.61
N TYR A 54 3.35 -10.81 6.62
CA TYR A 54 3.96 -11.95 7.30
C TYR A 54 4.72 -12.89 6.34
N GLY A 55 4.94 -12.48 5.09
CA GLY A 55 5.69 -13.25 4.08
C GLY A 55 4.86 -14.26 3.29
N ALA A 56 3.55 -14.33 3.47
CA ALA A 56 2.66 -15.14 2.65
C ALA A 56 2.23 -14.37 1.39
N LEU A 57 3.11 -14.35 0.39
CA LEU A 57 3.00 -13.53 -0.84
C LEU A 57 1.91 -13.98 -1.85
N GLY A 58 1.12 -15.00 -1.53
CA GLY A 58 0.12 -15.55 -2.46
C GLY A 58 0.75 -16.23 -3.70
N THR A 59 -0.05 -16.44 -4.75
CA THR A 59 0.45 -17.01 -6.01
C THR A 59 1.01 -15.91 -6.91
N TRP A 60 2.07 -16.19 -7.67
CA TRP A 60 2.67 -15.25 -8.64
C TRP A 60 1.66 -14.66 -9.65
N LEU A 61 0.55 -15.36 -9.91
CA LEU A 61 -0.54 -14.90 -10.77
C LEU A 61 -1.33 -13.72 -10.18
N SER A 62 -1.25 -13.50 -8.87
CA SER A 62 -1.87 -12.37 -8.18
C SER A 62 -0.96 -11.14 -8.05
N HIS A 63 0.30 -11.25 -8.49
CA HIS A 63 1.24 -10.14 -8.44
C HIS A 63 0.96 -9.15 -9.57
N LEU A 64 1.11 -7.86 -9.27
CA LEU A 64 1.14 -6.86 -10.32
C LEU A 64 2.35 -7.14 -11.22
N PRO A 65 2.23 -7.06 -12.56
CA PRO A 65 3.33 -7.33 -13.49
C PRO A 65 4.42 -6.24 -13.48
N GLN A 66 4.41 -5.38 -12.46
CA GLN A 66 5.30 -4.23 -12.34
C GLN A 66 6.51 -4.63 -11.49
N SER A 67 7.68 -4.62 -12.12
CA SER A 67 8.97 -4.67 -11.43
C SER A 67 9.50 -3.25 -11.27
N PHE A 68 10.09 -2.96 -10.11
CA PHE A 68 10.85 -1.74 -9.89
C PHE A 68 12.19 -2.11 -9.26
N GLU A 69 13.23 -1.35 -9.59
CA GLU A 69 14.52 -1.52 -8.95
C GLU A 69 14.45 -0.94 -7.53
N LEU A 70 14.86 -1.75 -6.55
CA LEU A 70 14.93 -1.29 -5.17
C LEU A 70 16.08 -0.27 -5.03
N PRO A 71 15.81 0.95 -4.51
CA PRO A 71 16.84 1.94 -4.23
C PRO A 71 17.94 1.37 -3.33
N VAL A 72 19.20 1.73 -3.62
CA VAL A 72 20.37 1.21 -2.91
C VAL A 72 20.34 1.54 -1.41
N GLU A 73 19.74 2.67 -1.06
CA GLU A 73 19.58 3.14 0.31
C GLU A 73 18.69 2.22 1.15
N LEU A 74 17.76 1.50 0.50
CA LEU A 74 16.83 0.60 1.16
C LEU A 74 17.37 -0.83 1.30
N GLN A 75 18.42 -1.19 0.54
CA GLN A 75 18.97 -2.56 0.54
C GLN A 75 19.42 -3.01 1.93
N ALA A 76 20.07 -2.14 2.71
CA ALA A 76 20.56 -2.46 4.06
C ALA A 76 19.44 -2.82 5.05
N TYR A 77 18.21 -2.34 4.79
CA TYR A 77 17.06 -2.56 5.66
C TYR A 77 16.26 -3.81 5.29
N LEU A 78 16.56 -4.46 4.15
CA LEU A 78 15.89 -5.69 3.71
C LEU A 78 16.66 -6.97 4.04
N THR A 79 17.82 -6.87 4.69
CA THR A 79 18.68 -8.02 5.03
C THR A 79 18.08 -9.00 6.06
N TYR A 80 16.87 -8.74 6.54
CA TYR A 80 16.08 -9.64 7.39
C TYR A 80 14.84 -10.13 6.62
N VAL A 81 15.03 -11.15 5.78
CA VAL A 81 13.94 -12.02 5.30
C VAL A 81 14.42 -13.46 5.41
#